data_AF-A0A849GXR9-F1
#
_entry.id   AF-A0A849GXR9-F1
#
_cell.length_a   1.000
_cell.length_b   1.000
_cell.length_c   1.000
_cell.angle_alpha   90.00
_cell.angle_beta   90.00
_cell.angle_gamma   90.00
#
_symmetry.space_group_name_H-M   'P 1'
#
loop_
_entity.id
_entity.type
_entity.pdbx_description
1 polymer ?
#
loop_
_entity_poly.entity_id
_entity_poly.type
_entity_poly.pdbx_seq_one_letter_code
_entity_poly.pdbx_strand_id
1 'polypeptide(L)' 'RKGCDWIVANDVSPGTGIIGGTDNAVTIIDANGAEPWDRASKTDVARRLAARIADALA' A
#
# COMPACT_ATOMS: atom_id res chain seq x y z
N ARG A 1 -1.43 18.15 -8.79
CA ARG A 1 -0.60 17.28 -7.90
C ARG A 1 -1.41 16.96 -6.66
N LYS A 2 -1.35 15.74 -6.11
CA LYS A 2 -2.22 15.34 -4.97
C LYS A 2 -1.79 15.90 -3.61
N GLY A 3 -0.54 16.36 -3.48
CA GLY A 3 -0.06 17.07 -2.28
C GLY A 3 0.17 16.19 -1.05
N CYS A 4 0.07 14.87 -1.21
CA CYS A 4 0.37 13.87 -0.19
C CYS A 4 1.83 13.41 -0.29
N ASP A 5 2.41 13.00 0.84
CA ASP A 5 3.76 12.42 0.90
C ASP A 5 3.81 11.11 0.11
N TRP A 6 2.79 10.26 0.29
CA TRP A 6 2.66 8.97 -0.36
C TRP A 6 1.30 8.77 -1.01
N ILE A 7 1.27 7.85 -1.97
CA ILE A 7 0.06 7.23 -2.51
C ILE A 7 0.19 5.73 -2.30
N VAL A 8 -0.81 5.10 -1.68
CA VAL A 8 -0.92 3.65 -1.59
C VAL A 8 -1.83 3.18 -2.71
N ALA A 9 -1.26 2.57 -3.74
CA ALA A 9 -2.00 2.09 -4.91
C ALA A 9 -2.18 0.57 -4.85
N ASN A 10 -3.29 0.07 -5.39
CA ASN A 10 -3.55 -1.35 -5.56
C ASN A 10 -4.38 -1.60 -6.83
N ASP A 11 -4.21 -2.78 -7.43
CA ASP A 11 -5.06 -3.20 -8.55
C ASP A 11 -6.44 -3.64 -8.02
N VAL A 12 -7.50 -3.05 -8.54
CA VAL A 12 -8.90 -3.35 -8.16
C VAL A 12 -9.69 -3.96 -9.32
N SER A 13 -9.01 -4.35 -10.39
CA SER A 13 -9.63 -4.97 -11.55
C SER A 13 -10.34 -6.28 -11.17
N PRO A 14 -11.43 -6.64 -11.90
CA PRO A 14 -12.09 -7.92 -11.70
C PRO A 14 -11.12 -9.10 -11.83
N GLY A 15 -11.29 -10.14 -11.02
CA GLY A 15 -10.45 -11.34 -11.05
C GLY A 15 -9.21 -11.30 -10.14
N THR A 16 -8.81 -10.14 -9.62
CA THR A 16 -7.71 -10.04 -8.63
C THR A 16 -8.08 -10.60 -7.25
N GLY A 17 -9.38 -10.56 -6.91
CA GLY A 17 -9.90 -10.89 -5.58
C GLY A 17 -9.55 -9.86 -4.49
N ILE A 18 -9.03 -8.68 -4.85
CA ILE A 18 -8.60 -7.66 -3.89
C ILE A 18 -9.80 -6.95 -3.23
N ILE A 19 -10.82 -6.62 -4.02
CA ILE A 19 -12.08 -6.07 -3.51
C ILE A 19 -12.85 -7.20 -2.80
N GLY A 20 -13.14 -7.02 -1.52
CA GLY A 20 -13.81 -8.01 -0.66
C GLY A 20 -12.92 -9.14 -0.12
N GLY A 21 -11.70 -9.33 -0.63
CA GLY A 21 -10.77 -10.35 -0.16
C GLY A 21 -10.02 -10.00 1.13
N THR A 22 -9.25 -10.93 1.65
CA THR A 22 -8.40 -10.75 2.86
C THR A 22 -7.00 -10.26 2.57
N ASP A 23 -6.58 -10.32 1.30
CA ASP A 23 -5.20 -10.04 0.88
C ASP A 23 -5.15 -8.83 -0.04
N ASN A 24 -3.96 -8.24 -0.15
CA ASN A 24 -3.69 -7.14 -1.07
C ASN A 24 -2.23 -7.19 -1.54
N ALA A 25 -1.98 -6.70 -2.75
CA ALA A 25 -0.67 -6.34 -3.25
C ALA A 25 -0.71 -4.83 -3.52
N VAL A 26 0.16 -4.07 -2.85
CA VAL A 26 0.12 -2.61 -2.88
C VAL A 26 1.43 -2.06 -3.44
N THR A 27 1.37 -0.88 -4.05
CA THR A 27 2.55 -0.12 -4.46
C THR A 27 2.53 1.20 -3.72
N ILE A 28 3.60 1.49 -2.96
CA ILE A 28 3.80 2.79 -2.32
C ILE A 28 4.47 3.70 -3.34
N ILE A 29 3.85 4.83 -3.63
CA ILE A 29 4.38 5.83 -4.56
C ILE A 29 4.70 7.08 -3.76
N ASP A 30 5.94 7.55 -3.85
CA ASP A 30 6.42 8.77 -3.20
C ASP A 30 7.23 9.65 -4.18
N ALA A 31 7.93 10.66 -3.65
CA ALA A 31 8.76 11.55 -4.47
C ALA A 31 9.97 10.85 -5.13
N ASN A 32 10.40 9.70 -4.61
CA ASN A 32 11.55 8.93 -5.07
C ASN A 32 11.16 7.83 -6.07
N GLY A 33 9.89 7.41 -6.10
CA GLY A 33 9.39 6.46 -7.09
C GLY A 33 8.28 5.56 -6.57
N ALA A 34 8.22 4.35 -7.13
CA ALA A 34 7.22 3.34 -6.82
C ALA A 34 7.90 2.10 -6.20
N GLU A 35 7.43 1.71 -5.02
CA GLU A 35 7.89 0.56 -4.24
C GLU A 35 6.78 -0.49 -4.19
N PRO A 36 6.86 -1.58 -4.98
CA PRO A 36 5.87 -2.65 -4.93
C PRO A 36 6.07 -3.52 -3.68
N TRP A 37 4.96 -3.86 -3.03
CA TRP A 37 4.91 -4.86 -1.98
C TRP A 37 4.25 -6.12 -2.49
N ASP A 38 4.88 -7.27 -2.20
CA ASP A 38 4.31 -8.57 -2.49
C ASP A 38 2.92 -8.74 -1.85
N ARG A 39 2.11 -9.63 -2.45
CA ARG A 39 0.79 -9.96 -1.92
C ARG A 39 0.92 -10.47 -0.49
N ALA A 40 0.19 -9.83 0.42
CA ALA A 40 0.14 -10.19 1.82
C ALA A 40 -1.29 -10.01 2.36
N SER A 41 -1.55 -10.47 3.59
CA SER A 41 -2.83 -10.19 4.23
C SER A 41 -3.00 -8.67 4.40
N LYS A 42 -4.24 -8.18 4.33
CA LYS A 42 -4.57 -6.77 4.58
C LYS A 42 -4.12 -6.33 5.98
N THR A 43 -4.13 -7.23 6.95
CA THR A 43 -3.60 -6.98 8.29
C THR A 43 -2.08 -6.77 8.28
N ASP A 44 -1.33 -7.55 7.51
CA ASP A 44 0.12 -7.37 7.38
C ASP A 44 0.47 -6.09 6.62
N VAL A 45 -0.27 -5.79 5.55
CA VAL A 45 -0.15 -4.51 4.83
C VAL A 45 -0.42 -3.34 5.78
N ALA A 46 -1.49 -3.39 6.58
CA ALA A 46 -1.80 -2.35 7.55
C ALA A 46 -0.70 -2.18 8.60
N ARG A 47 -0.14 -3.28 9.11
CA ARG A 47 0.97 -3.23 10.08
C ARG A 47 2.22 -2.59 9.49
N ARG A 48 2.59 -2.97 8.26
CA ARG A 48 3.73 -2.38 7.55
C ARG A 48 3.53 -0.90 7.27
N LEU A 49 2.32 -0.50 6.85
CA LEU A 49 1.96 0.92 6.66
C LEU A 49 2.07 1.71 7.97
N ALA A 50 1.53 1.19 9.07
CA ALA A 50 1.59 1.86 10.37
C ALA A 50 3.04 2.07 10.83
N ALA A 51 3.91 1.07 10.66
CA ALA A 51 5.33 1.18 10.97
C ALA A 51 6.00 2.27 10.11
N ARG A 52 5.77 2.25 8.79
CA ARG A 52 6.33 3.27 7.89
C ARG A 52 5.88 4.69 8.26
N ILE A 53 4.60 4.88 8.59
CA ILE A 53 4.07 6.17 9.05
C ILE A 53 4.77 6.62 10.33
N ALA A 54 4.95 5.72 11.30
CA ALA A 54 5.65 6.04 12.54
C ALA A 54 7.11 6.46 12.28
N ASP A 55 7.82 5.74 11.42
CA ASP A 55 9.22 6.05 11.06
C ASP A 55 9.34 7.42 10.36
N ALA A 56 8.34 7.81 9.56
CA ALA A 56 8.34 9.10 8.87
C ALA A 56 7.98 10.30 9.75
N LEU A 57 7.39 10.06 10.93
CA LEU A 57 7.00 11.09 11.89
C LEU A 57 7.95 11.22 13.09
N ALA A 58 8.96 10.34 13.17
CA ALA A 58 10.01 10.37 14.20
C ALA A 58 11.02 11.48 13.92
#